data_AF-A0A1B8AZY8-F1
#
_entry.id   AF-A0A1B8AZY8-F1
#
_cell.length_a   1.000
_cell.length_b   1.000
_cell.length_c   1.000
_cell.angle_alpha   90.00
_cell.angle_beta   90.00
_cell.angle_gamma   90.00
#
_symmetry.space_group_name_H-M   'P 1'
#
loop_
_entity.id
_entity.type
_entity.pdbx_description
1 polymer ?
#
loop_
_entity_poly.entity_id
_entity_poly.type
_entity_poly.pdbx_seq_one_letter_code
_entity_poly.pdbx_strand_id
1 'polypeptide(L)'
;MAYSPKPQPNLDGLGIFFIVWTFIWTFIVISGMVFLWRRRDMPMLRIRDLPLTFVAIMMLHLYWGAIQTGYVYFPLFTPEGEYWIMGIYFPIGIALFHASNSRFLHVAKQQRELFASDEKTHRRSRARRDSWLGKFQALDYTRKILVTIGLGMVVQFILTIIMWCISKKFHASWGLAGTEIHPGTEEYEKAQIGKGWEWWPSVFWQFIWAWIVAPYILWQSRGINDTQGWRTQTIACCIANLHATPMWLVALYVPAMAPVNAYWIPPQWLAISIMAIEIFTIFWPCWEVLQHQTLRQETLDSIAQWQLNKKAVTHGAQSVVTGSTTVAASALTAWSKDGSVKSSASGESILTMEALEYVLERNPEPLQQFSALRDFSGENIAFLRAVAEWKSSLPPSVRDPEKIKEPAVQELVRERFNSALRIYTSFVSSRDAEFQINLSSQQQRKLETVFENSARILFGDKGTVDPALPFETFQMTTTANKVKSSGASTNGSETGIMSTESDAGNHSDKALYWGDIPEGFDATIFDDSEGHIKYLVLTNTWPKFVKDRRTSIDSNDTLEAGNGIPGGR
;
A
#
# COMPACT_ATOMS: atom_id res chain seq x y z
N MET A 1 15.71 17.59 -60.85
CA MET A 1 15.33 16.67 -59.76
C MET A 1 16.53 16.54 -58.84
N ALA A 2 16.56 17.32 -57.75
CA ALA A 2 17.58 17.15 -56.72
C ALA A 2 17.33 15.81 -56.03
N TYR A 3 18.37 15.01 -55.88
CA TYR A 3 18.34 13.71 -55.22
C TYR A 3 18.08 13.96 -53.74
N SER A 4 16.82 13.85 -53.30
CA SER A 4 16.52 13.88 -51.86
C SER A 4 17.12 12.62 -51.24
N PRO A 5 18.11 12.72 -50.35
CA PRO A 5 18.70 11.54 -49.74
C PRO A 5 17.61 10.75 -49.01
N LYS A 6 17.59 9.43 -49.20
CA LYS A 6 16.68 8.56 -48.47
C LYS A 6 16.87 8.80 -46.96
N PRO A 7 15.79 8.84 -46.17
CA PRO A 7 15.92 9.00 -44.73
C PRO A 7 16.80 7.87 -44.17
N GLN A 8 17.78 8.23 -43.36
CA GLN A 8 18.72 7.29 -42.72
C GLN A 8 18.68 7.48 -41.20
N PRO A 9 18.89 6.42 -40.41
CA PRO A 9 19.00 6.54 -38.97
C PRO A 9 20.27 7.28 -38.58
N ASN A 10 20.20 8.07 -37.50
CA ASN A 10 21.38 8.72 -36.93
C ASN A 10 22.16 7.70 -36.08
N LEU A 11 23.14 7.03 -36.69
CA LEU A 11 24.01 6.03 -36.05
C LEU A 11 25.42 6.58 -35.76
N ASP A 12 25.52 7.88 -35.51
CA ASP A 12 26.73 8.52 -35.03
C ASP A 12 27.02 8.11 -33.56
N GLY A 13 28.13 8.62 -33.00
CA GLY A 13 28.52 8.28 -31.63
C GLY A 13 27.43 8.58 -30.59
N LEU A 14 26.64 9.63 -30.81
CA LEU A 14 25.52 9.98 -29.93
C LEU A 14 24.34 9.01 -30.08
N GLY A 15 23.98 8.64 -31.31
CA GLY A 15 22.96 7.62 -31.56
C GLY A 15 23.31 6.27 -30.93
N ILE A 16 24.56 5.82 -31.06
CA ILE A 16 25.06 4.60 -30.41
C ILE A 16 24.96 4.71 -28.89
N PHE A 17 25.35 5.85 -28.32
CA PHE A 17 25.21 6.09 -26.88
C PHE A 17 23.76 5.93 -26.41
N PHE A 18 22.79 6.54 -27.09
CA PHE A 18 21.39 6.44 -26.71
C PHE A 18 20.86 4.99 -26.78
N ILE A 19 21.24 4.24 -27.80
CA ILE A 19 20.87 2.81 -27.92
C ILE A 19 21.44 2.01 -26.75
N VAL A 20 22.75 2.12 -26.51
CA VAL A 20 23.43 1.37 -25.44
C VAL A 20 22.86 1.76 -24.09
N TRP A 21 22.63 3.05 -23.86
CA TRP A 21 22.02 3.56 -22.63
C TRP A 21 20.62 2.99 -22.40
N THR A 22 19.77 2.99 -23.43
CA THR A 22 18.43 2.37 -23.34
C THR A 22 18.53 0.90 -22.96
N PHE A 23 19.39 0.11 -23.62
CA PHE A 23 19.55 -1.31 -23.28
C PHE A 23 20.05 -1.55 -21.86
N ILE A 24 21.07 -0.80 -21.42
CA ILE A 24 21.61 -0.91 -20.06
C ILE A 24 20.53 -0.58 -19.04
N TRP A 25 19.83 0.54 -19.21
CA TRP A 25 18.80 0.98 -18.28
C TRP A 25 17.62 0.00 -18.23
N THR A 26 17.16 -0.50 -19.38
CA THR A 26 16.13 -1.55 -19.46
C THR A 26 16.55 -2.80 -18.69
N PHE A 27 17.80 -3.25 -18.84
CA PHE A 27 18.29 -4.42 -18.10
C PHE A 27 18.29 -4.18 -16.58
N ILE A 28 18.69 -2.99 -16.13
CA ILE A 28 18.69 -2.62 -14.71
C ILE A 28 17.26 -2.60 -14.15
N VAL A 29 16.31 -1.95 -14.85
CA VAL A 29 14.90 -1.88 -14.44
C VAL A 29 14.28 -3.27 -14.36
N ILE A 30 14.45 -4.10 -15.39
CA ILE A 30 13.95 -5.48 -15.40
C ILE A 30 14.55 -6.29 -14.24
N SER A 31 15.86 -6.15 -13.99
CA SER A 31 16.52 -6.84 -12.88
C SER A 31 15.94 -6.45 -11.52
N GLY A 32 15.64 -5.16 -11.33
CA GLY A 32 14.94 -4.67 -10.13
C GLY A 32 13.52 -5.22 -10.00
N MET A 33 12.74 -5.22 -11.08
CA MET A 33 11.38 -5.80 -11.10
C MET A 33 11.40 -7.30 -10.77
N VAL A 34 12.36 -8.05 -11.34
CA VAL A 34 12.53 -9.49 -11.06
C VAL A 34 12.94 -9.72 -9.60
N PHE A 35 13.83 -8.89 -9.04
CA PHE A 35 14.21 -8.97 -7.63
C PHE A 35 13.00 -8.78 -6.69
N LEU A 36 12.19 -7.76 -6.95
CA LEU A 36 10.96 -7.49 -6.19
C LEU A 36 9.94 -8.61 -6.35
N TRP A 37 9.74 -9.12 -7.57
CA TRP A 37 8.80 -10.20 -7.85
C TRP A 37 9.16 -11.48 -7.09
N ARG A 38 10.45 -11.85 -7.05
CA ARG A 38 10.92 -13.02 -6.29
C ARG A 38 10.70 -12.89 -4.78
N ARG A 39 10.52 -11.68 -4.28
CA ARG A 39 10.32 -11.39 -2.85
C ARG A 39 8.93 -10.85 -2.55
N ARG A 40 7.98 -10.96 -3.50
CA ARG A 40 6.61 -10.45 -3.41
C ARG A 40 5.84 -10.92 -2.18
N ASP A 41 6.25 -12.03 -1.57
CA ASP A 41 5.65 -12.59 -0.36
C ASP A 41 5.92 -11.78 0.91
N MET A 42 6.86 -10.83 0.87
CA MET A 42 7.12 -9.94 1.98
C MET A 42 5.92 -9.01 2.21
N PRO A 43 5.43 -8.85 3.46
CA PRO A 43 4.27 -8.02 3.77
C PRO A 43 4.38 -6.59 3.20
N MET A 44 5.55 -5.95 3.33
CA MET A 44 5.79 -4.61 2.78
C MET A 44 5.62 -4.50 1.26
N LEU A 45 5.88 -5.58 0.51
CA LEU A 45 5.72 -5.62 -0.94
C LEU A 45 4.30 -5.99 -1.35
N ARG A 46 3.61 -6.84 -0.56
CA ARG A 46 2.21 -7.21 -0.79
C ARG A 46 1.28 -5.99 -0.74
N ILE A 47 1.50 -5.09 0.21
CA ILE A 47 0.66 -3.88 0.36
C ILE A 47 0.81 -2.94 -0.87
N ARG A 48 1.94 -2.98 -1.58
CA ARG A 48 2.26 -2.11 -2.71
C ARG A 48 1.65 -2.52 -4.06
N ASP A 49 1.03 -3.70 -4.15
CA ASP A 49 0.46 -4.22 -5.40
C ASP A 49 1.46 -4.14 -6.57
N LEU A 50 2.49 -4.97 -6.49
CA LEU A 50 3.54 -5.04 -7.51
C LEU A 50 3.01 -5.22 -8.94
N PRO A 51 1.98 -6.07 -9.22
CA PRO A 51 1.42 -6.18 -10.56
C PRO A 51 0.99 -4.83 -11.17
N LEU A 52 0.19 -4.04 -10.43
CA LEU A 52 -0.28 -2.75 -10.94
C LEU A 52 0.87 -1.76 -11.15
N THR A 53 1.80 -1.72 -10.21
CA THR A 53 3.02 -0.89 -10.32
C THR A 53 3.86 -1.33 -11.54
N PHE A 54 4.04 -2.61 -11.77
CA PHE A 54 4.82 -3.13 -12.88
C PHE A 54 4.20 -2.83 -14.23
N VAL A 55 2.88 -2.93 -14.37
CA VAL A 55 2.21 -2.53 -15.62
C VAL A 55 2.36 -1.03 -15.87
N ALA A 56 2.24 -0.20 -14.82
CA ALA A 56 2.49 1.24 -14.93
C ALA A 56 3.93 1.54 -15.40
N ILE A 57 4.92 0.94 -14.73
CA ILE A 57 6.34 1.12 -15.05
C ILE A 57 6.67 0.56 -16.44
N MET A 58 6.12 -0.59 -16.84
CA MET A 58 6.35 -1.12 -18.18
C MET A 58 5.85 -0.16 -19.27
N MET A 59 4.66 0.44 -19.11
CA MET A 59 4.13 1.42 -20.06
C MET A 59 4.98 2.70 -20.11
N LEU A 60 5.37 3.22 -18.94
CA LEU A 60 6.27 4.38 -18.85
C LEU A 60 7.65 4.07 -19.45
N HIS A 61 8.19 2.88 -19.21
CA HIS A 61 9.50 2.45 -19.70
C HIS A 61 9.52 2.24 -21.21
N LEU A 62 8.45 1.69 -21.79
CA LEU A 62 8.30 1.58 -23.24
C LEU A 62 8.27 2.95 -23.89
N TYR A 63 7.54 3.89 -23.30
CA TYR A 63 7.55 5.28 -23.75
C TYR A 63 8.93 5.93 -23.58
N TRP A 64 9.59 5.73 -22.44
CA TRP A 64 10.95 6.20 -22.17
C TRP A 64 11.94 5.69 -23.21
N GLY A 65 11.92 4.39 -23.51
CA GLY A 65 12.81 3.79 -24.51
C GLY A 65 12.57 4.35 -25.92
N ALA A 66 11.30 4.59 -26.28
CA ALA A 66 10.95 5.25 -27.53
C ALA A 66 11.55 6.65 -27.61
N ILE A 67 11.30 7.53 -26.64
CA ILE A 67 11.85 8.90 -26.68
C ILE A 67 13.37 8.94 -26.52
N GLN A 68 13.97 7.99 -25.79
CA GLN A 68 15.42 7.95 -25.61
C GLN A 68 16.13 7.59 -26.92
N THR A 69 15.55 6.67 -27.70
CA THR A 69 16.07 6.27 -29.01
C THR A 69 15.53 7.12 -30.17
N GLY A 70 14.64 8.08 -29.88
CA GLY A 70 14.02 8.95 -30.87
C GLY A 70 15.03 9.70 -31.75
N TYR A 71 16.15 10.13 -31.17
CA TYR A 71 17.26 10.73 -31.94
C TYR A 71 17.74 9.86 -33.11
N VAL A 72 17.74 8.55 -32.94
CA VAL A 72 18.20 7.56 -33.95
C VAL A 72 17.16 7.34 -35.03
N TYR A 73 15.90 7.11 -34.64
CA TYR A 73 14.88 6.62 -35.56
C TYR A 73 13.90 7.68 -36.06
N PHE A 74 13.82 8.87 -35.46
CA PHE A 74 12.93 9.97 -35.93
C PHE A 74 13.09 10.32 -37.40
N PRO A 75 14.30 10.33 -38.01
CA PRO A 75 14.43 10.52 -39.45
C PRO A 75 13.67 9.49 -40.30
N LEU A 76 13.45 8.29 -39.77
CA LEU A 76 12.77 7.17 -40.41
C LEU A 76 11.30 7.05 -40.00
N PHE A 77 10.87 7.76 -38.94
CA PHE A 77 9.62 7.49 -38.26
C PHE A 77 8.44 8.25 -38.86
N THR A 78 7.27 7.60 -38.87
CA THR A 78 6.04 8.25 -39.30
C THR A 78 5.50 9.19 -38.21
N PRO A 79 5.05 10.41 -38.57
CA PRO A 79 4.35 11.33 -37.66
C PRO A 79 3.21 10.71 -36.84
N GLU A 80 2.48 9.79 -37.46
CA GLU A 80 1.36 9.07 -36.84
C GLU A 80 1.82 8.19 -35.68
N GLY A 81 2.95 7.49 -35.85
CA GLY A 81 3.53 6.66 -34.80
C GLY A 81 3.89 7.46 -33.55
N GLU A 82 4.44 8.66 -33.73
CA GLU A 82 4.81 9.55 -32.61
C GLU A 82 3.55 9.95 -31.83
N TYR A 83 2.50 10.34 -32.56
CA TYR A 83 1.22 10.71 -31.99
C TYR A 83 0.59 9.60 -31.15
N TRP A 84 0.56 8.36 -31.67
CA TRP A 84 -0.03 7.23 -30.95
C TRP A 84 0.78 6.80 -29.73
N ILE A 85 2.12 6.78 -29.81
CA ILE A 85 2.99 6.45 -28.67
C ILE A 85 2.79 7.46 -27.54
N MET A 86 2.83 8.76 -27.87
CA MET A 86 2.59 9.85 -26.92
C MET A 86 1.16 9.88 -26.37
N GLY A 87 0.16 9.63 -27.22
CA GLY A 87 -1.25 9.71 -26.86
C GLY A 87 -1.75 8.54 -26.01
N ILE A 88 -1.04 7.40 -26.04
CA ILE A 88 -1.45 6.16 -25.36
C ILE A 88 -0.50 5.79 -24.22
N TYR A 89 0.78 5.56 -24.50
CA TYR A 89 1.66 4.85 -23.55
C TYR A 89 1.91 5.70 -22.32
N PHE A 90 2.22 6.98 -22.53
CA PHE A 90 2.50 7.91 -21.45
C PHE A 90 1.27 8.16 -20.55
N PRO A 91 0.08 8.52 -21.08
CA PRO A 91 -1.12 8.71 -20.25
C PRO A 91 -1.53 7.44 -19.49
N ILE A 92 -1.47 6.26 -20.13
CA ILE A 92 -1.76 4.98 -19.45
C ILE A 92 -0.77 4.77 -18.29
N GLY A 93 0.52 4.95 -18.55
CA GLY A 93 1.56 4.75 -17.54
C GLY A 93 1.37 5.64 -16.31
N ILE A 94 1.13 6.94 -16.52
CA ILE A 94 0.88 7.91 -15.43
C ILE A 94 -0.42 7.59 -14.69
N ALA A 95 -1.50 7.25 -15.40
CA ALA A 95 -2.78 6.92 -14.80
C ALA A 95 -2.69 5.68 -13.89
N LEU A 96 -2.05 4.60 -14.37
CA LEU A 96 -1.83 3.39 -13.56
C LEU A 96 -0.89 3.66 -12.38
N PHE A 97 0.13 4.50 -12.56
CA PHE A 97 1.02 4.93 -11.48
C PHE A 97 0.26 5.68 -10.37
N HIS A 98 -0.64 6.61 -10.74
CA HIS A 98 -1.50 7.29 -9.76
C HIS A 98 -2.50 6.35 -9.10
N ALA A 99 -3.05 5.37 -9.83
CA ALA A 99 -3.90 4.33 -9.25
C ALA A 99 -3.14 3.56 -8.15
N SER A 100 -1.90 3.15 -8.43
CA SER A 100 -1.03 2.46 -7.47
C SER A 100 -0.78 3.32 -6.21
N ASN A 101 -0.37 4.57 -6.39
CA ASN A 101 -0.07 5.46 -5.26
C ASN A 101 -1.31 5.84 -4.44
N SER A 102 -2.49 5.87 -5.04
CA SER A 102 -3.72 6.22 -4.30
C SER A 102 -4.19 5.09 -3.37
N ARG A 103 -3.81 3.83 -3.64
CA ARG A 103 -4.06 2.70 -2.73
C ARG A 103 -3.38 2.91 -1.38
N PHE A 104 -2.19 3.52 -1.35
CA PHE A 104 -1.48 3.81 -0.12
C PHE A 104 -2.30 4.67 0.85
N LEU A 105 -2.78 5.81 0.36
CA LEU A 105 -3.54 6.76 1.16
C LEU A 105 -4.80 6.10 1.72
N HIS A 106 -5.39 5.17 0.97
CA HIS A 106 -6.51 4.38 1.44
C HIS A 106 -6.14 3.47 2.60
N VAL A 107 -5.10 2.66 2.44
CA VAL A 107 -4.63 1.71 3.47
C VAL A 107 -4.24 2.47 4.74
N ALA A 108 -3.47 3.55 4.60
CA ALA A 108 -3.07 4.38 5.73
C ALA A 108 -4.26 4.98 6.47
N LYS A 109 -5.28 5.44 5.74
CA LYS A 109 -6.51 5.98 6.33
C LYS A 109 -7.33 4.91 7.05
N GLN A 110 -7.51 3.74 6.45
CA GLN A 110 -8.26 2.64 7.06
C GLN A 110 -7.54 2.11 8.31
N GLN A 111 -6.22 1.91 8.25
CA GLN A 111 -5.42 1.49 9.41
C GLN A 111 -5.53 2.48 10.56
N ARG A 112 -5.49 3.79 10.26
CA ARG A 112 -5.75 4.84 11.25
C ARG A 112 -7.16 4.75 11.85
N GLU A 113 -8.18 4.66 11.01
CA GLU A 113 -9.59 4.64 11.44
C GLU A 113 -9.92 3.41 12.28
N LEU A 114 -9.39 2.23 11.94
CA LEU A 114 -9.69 0.98 12.62
C LEU A 114 -8.85 0.74 13.88
N PHE A 115 -7.59 1.17 13.89
CA PHE A 115 -6.64 0.74 14.91
C PHE A 115 -5.99 1.86 15.73
N ALA A 116 -6.18 3.14 15.37
CA ALA A 116 -5.54 4.27 16.07
C ALA A 116 -6.46 5.45 16.42
N SER A 117 -7.72 5.46 15.98
CA SER A 117 -8.65 6.57 16.25
C SER A 117 -9.47 6.31 17.51
N ASP A 118 -9.40 7.21 18.50
CA ASP A 118 -10.30 7.23 19.68
C ASP A 118 -11.68 7.84 19.35
N GLU A 119 -11.77 8.59 18.25
CA GLU A 119 -13.05 9.14 17.80
C GLU A 119 -13.90 8.05 17.17
N LYS A 120 -15.05 7.78 17.81
CA LYS A 120 -16.20 7.09 17.23
C LYS A 120 -16.60 7.81 15.94
N THR A 121 -16.01 7.42 14.83
CA THR A 121 -16.22 8.08 13.56
C THR A 121 -17.69 7.87 13.20
N HIS A 122 -18.46 8.96 13.13
CA HIS A 122 -19.85 8.91 12.70
C HIS A 122 -19.92 8.20 11.35
N ARG A 123 -20.49 6.99 11.35
CA ARG A 123 -20.78 6.24 10.14
C ARG A 123 -21.56 7.15 9.20
N ARG A 124 -20.97 7.45 8.04
CA ARG A 124 -21.72 8.10 6.94
C ARG A 124 -22.95 7.25 6.66
N SER A 125 -24.12 7.89 6.71
CA SER A 125 -25.40 7.25 6.45
C SER A 125 -25.35 6.51 5.12
N ARG A 126 -25.90 5.29 5.10
CA ARG A 126 -25.97 4.44 3.91
C ARG A 126 -26.75 5.21 2.83
N ALA A 127 -26.05 5.69 1.80
CA ALA A 127 -26.67 6.41 0.70
C ALA A 127 -27.70 5.52 -0.01
N ARG A 128 -28.84 6.11 -0.39
CA ARG A 128 -29.97 5.45 -1.05
C ARG A 128 -29.48 4.78 -2.35
N ARG A 129 -29.67 3.46 -2.44
CA ARG A 129 -29.01 2.57 -3.43
C ARG A 129 -29.56 2.66 -4.87
N ASP A 130 -30.55 3.53 -5.11
CA ASP A 130 -31.34 3.51 -6.34
C ASP A 130 -30.82 4.45 -7.45
N SER A 131 -29.85 5.33 -7.18
CA SER A 131 -29.23 6.21 -8.19
C SER A 131 -27.88 5.67 -8.67
N TRP A 132 -27.50 5.97 -9.93
CA TRP A 132 -26.15 5.70 -10.46
C TRP A 132 -25.06 6.32 -9.59
N LEU A 133 -25.29 7.53 -9.04
CA LEU A 133 -24.42 8.15 -8.06
C LEU A 133 -24.39 7.38 -6.73
N GLY A 134 -25.54 6.83 -6.29
CA GLY A 134 -25.64 6.00 -5.09
C GLY A 134 -24.88 4.67 -5.24
N LYS A 135 -24.93 4.07 -6.43
CA LYS A 135 -24.14 2.87 -6.77
C LYS A 135 -22.65 3.16 -6.80
N PHE A 136 -22.23 4.28 -7.40
CA PHE A 136 -20.83 4.71 -7.38
C PHE A 136 -20.35 5.04 -5.97
N GLN A 137 -21.15 5.74 -5.17
CA GLN A 137 -20.85 6.04 -3.76
C GLN A 137 -20.80 4.79 -2.88
N ALA A 138 -21.50 3.72 -3.25
CA ALA A 138 -21.46 2.44 -2.55
C ALA A 138 -20.26 1.54 -2.93
N LEU A 139 -19.48 1.89 -3.96
CA LEU A 139 -18.26 1.14 -4.31
C LEU A 139 -17.17 1.33 -3.26
N ASP A 140 -16.35 0.30 -3.06
CA ASP A 140 -15.12 0.42 -2.29
C ASP A 140 -14.20 1.46 -2.92
N TYR A 141 -13.40 2.14 -2.11
CA TYR A 141 -12.55 3.25 -2.55
C TYR A 141 -11.62 2.86 -3.70
N THR A 142 -10.98 1.69 -3.62
CA THR A 142 -10.12 1.16 -4.70
C THR A 142 -10.89 0.99 -6.00
N ARG A 143 -12.12 0.43 -5.95
CA ARG A 143 -12.98 0.29 -7.13
C ARG A 143 -13.40 1.64 -7.67
N LYS A 144 -13.73 2.61 -6.81
CA LYS A 144 -14.03 3.98 -7.23
C LYS A 144 -12.86 4.59 -8.00
N ILE A 145 -11.64 4.45 -7.49
CA ILE A 145 -10.43 4.96 -8.15
C ILE A 145 -10.21 4.28 -9.49
N LEU A 146 -10.22 2.95 -9.54
CA LEU A 146 -10.00 2.20 -10.78
C LEU A 146 -11.06 2.52 -11.83
N VAL A 147 -12.33 2.66 -11.44
CA VAL A 147 -13.42 3.07 -12.34
C VAL A 147 -13.22 4.50 -12.82
N THR A 148 -12.82 5.42 -11.94
CA THR A 148 -12.61 6.84 -12.28
C THR A 148 -11.43 6.99 -13.24
N ILE A 149 -10.30 6.36 -12.93
CA ILE A 149 -9.11 6.36 -13.77
C ILE A 149 -9.40 5.65 -15.09
N GLY A 150 -10.06 4.49 -15.07
CA GLY A 150 -10.46 3.76 -16.27
C GLY A 150 -11.38 4.57 -17.17
N LEU A 151 -12.37 5.27 -16.61
CA LEU A 151 -13.24 6.17 -17.37
C LEU A 151 -12.44 7.33 -17.98
N GLY A 152 -11.55 7.95 -17.20
CA GLY A 152 -10.66 9.00 -17.70
C GLY A 152 -9.76 8.52 -18.84
N MET A 153 -9.26 7.29 -18.76
CA MET A 153 -8.47 6.65 -19.82
C MET A 153 -9.28 6.38 -21.08
N VAL A 154 -10.53 5.94 -20.95
CA VAL A 154 -11.45 5.78 -22.10
C VAL A 154 -11.73 7.12 -22.77
N VAL A 155 -11.99 8.17 -21.98
CA VAL A 155 -12.17 9.53 -22.49
C VAL A 155 -10.91 10.00 -23.22
N GLN A 156 -9.73 9.80 -22.63
CA GLN A 156 -8.47 10.15 -23.26
C GLN A 156 -8.28 9.42 -24.59
N PHE A 157 -8.52 8.11 -24.64
CA PHE A 157 -8.38 7.32 -25.85
C PHE A 157 -9.35 7.79 -26.96
N ILE A 158 -10.60 8.09 -26.60
CA ILE A 158 -11.59 8.65 -27.53
C ILE A 158 -11.13 10.02 -28.04
N LEU A 159 -10.62 10.90 -27.17
CA LEU A 159 -10.09 12.19 -27.58
C LEU A 159 -8.90 12.03 -28.52
N THR A 160 -7.97 11.12 -28.24
CA THR A 160 -6.83 10.82 -29.14
C THR A 160 -7.30 10.36 -30.53
N ILE A 161 -8.30 9.47 -30.60
CA ILE A 161 -8.89 9.04 -31.88
C ILE A 161 -9.54 10.23 -32.62
N ILE A 162 -10.36 11.01 -31.92
CA ILE A 162 -11.08 12.15 -32.51
C ILE A 162 -10.09 13.16 -33.08
N MET A 163 -9.06 13.52 -32.32
CA MET A 163 -8.02 14.47 -32.73
C MET A 163 -7.24 13.96 -33.95
N TRP A 164 -6.89 12.67 -33.98
CA TRP A 164 -6.24 12.04 -35.13
C TRP A 164 -7.11 12.11 -36.38
N CYS A 165 -8.38 11.67 -36.30
CA CYS A 165 -9.31 11.66 -37.43
C CYS A 165 -9.62 13.07 -37.97
N ILE A 166 -9.67 14.07 -37.09
CA ILE A 166 -10.05 15.44 -37.45
C ILE A 166 -8.87 16.20 -38.05
N SER A 167 -7.64 15.95 -37.59
CA SER A 167 -6.49 16.73 -38.03
C SER A 167 -6.00 16.25 -39.39
N LYS A 168 -6.04 17.18 -40.36
CA LYS A 168 -5.51 16.97 -41.72
C LYS A 168 -3.98 16.83 -41.73
N LYS A 169 -3.32 17.08 -40.60
CA LYS A 169 -1.90 16.84 -40.38
C LYS A 169 -1.49 15.38 -40.50
N PHE A 170 -2.38 14.45 -40.16
CA PHE A 170 -2.13 13.01 -40.25
C PHE A 170 -2.73 12.39 -41.53
N HIS A 171 -3.38 13.19 -42.37
CA HIS A 171 -4.22 12.69 -43.45
C HIS A 171 -4.09 13.55 -44.70
N ALA A 172 -3.59 12.96 -45.79
CA ALA A 172 -3.42 13.70 -47.04
C ALA A 172 -4.73 14.11 -47.72
N SER A 173 -5.81 13.33 -47.53
CA SER A 173 -7.06 13.46 -48.30
C SER A 173 -8.25 14.05 -47.52
N TRP A 174 -8.23 14.08 -46.19
CA TRP A 174 -9.39 14.42 -45.37
C TRP A 174 -8.98 15.02 -44.01
N GLY A 175 -9.90 15.71 -43.35
CA GLY A 175 -9.66 16.45 -42.11
C GLY A 175 -10.17 17.90 -42.18
N LEU A 176 -10.14 18.62 -41.06
CA LEU A 176 -10.57 20.02 -40.98
C LEU A 176 -9.58 20.95 -41.69
N ALA A 177 -10.08 21.80 -42.59
CA ALA A 177 -9.29 22.83 -43.24
C ALA A 177 -8.69 23.80 -42.20
N GLY A 178 -7.44 24.20 -42.37
CA GLY A 178 -6.69 25.00 -41.39
C GLY A 178 -5.91 24.19 -40.34
N THR A 179 -5.99 22.85 -40.38
CA THR A 179 -5.15 21.95 -39.56
C THR A 179 -4.01 21.31 -40.37
N GLU A 180 -3.90 21.64 -41.65
CA GLU A 180 -2.84 21.14 -42.51
C GLU A 180 -1.50 21.82 -42.21
N ILE A 181 -0.40 21.09 -42.44
CA ILE A 181 0.94 21.67 -42.40
C ILE A 181 1.07 22.58 -43.62
N HIS A 182 1.34 23.87 -43.39
CA HIS A 182 1.59 24.79 -44.49
C HIS A 182 2.88 24.40 -45.21
N PRO A 183 2.88 24.40 -46.57
CA PRO A 183 4.06 24.06 -47.34
C PRO A 183 5.26 24.92 -46.93
N GLY A 184 6.39 24.30 -46.65
CA GLY A 184 7.58 24.98 -46.14
C GLY A 184 8.88 24.26 -46.47
N THR A 185 9.94 24.57 -45.71
CA THR A 185 11.16 23.76 -45.75
C THR A 185 10.92 22.41 -45.08
N GLU A 186 11.64 21.35 -45.49
CA GLU A 186 11.49 20.01 -44.90
C GLU A 186 11.70 20.02 -43.38
N GLU A 187 12.62 20.85 -42.89
CA GLU A 187 12.88 21.07 -41.46
C GLU A 187 11.70 21.76 -40.76
N TYR A 188 11.07 22.73 -41.42
CA TYR A 188 9.88 23.40 -40.90
C TYR A 188 8.71 22.43 -40.79
N GLU A 189 8.46 21.63 -41.84
CA GLU A 189 7.37 20.65 -41.86
C GLU A 189 7.55 19.59 -40.76
N LYS A 190 8.78 19.07 -40.59
CA LYS A 190 9.13 18.17 -39.47
C LYS A 190 8.94 18.81 -38.11
N ALA A 191 9.31 20.07 -37.94
CA ALA A 191 9.11 20.78 -36.67
C ALA A 191 7.62 21.06 -36.37
N GLN A 192 6.78 21.25 -37.39
CA GLN A 192 5.34 21.44 -37.21
C GLN A 192 4.64 20.13 -36.82
N ILE A 193 5.16 18.96 -37.22
CA ILE A 193 4.59 17.65 -36.85
C ILE A 193 4.43 17.48 -35.33
N GLY A 194 5.43 17.88 -34.54
CA GLY A 194 5.37 17.80 -33.08
C GLY A 194 4.61 18.94 -32.38
N LYS A 195 4.01 19.88 -33.11
CA LYS A 195 3.38 21.10 -32.55
C LYS A 195 1.93 21.26 -32.97
N GLY A 196 1.10 21.84 -32.11
CA GLY A 196 -0.29 22.17 -32.47
C GLY A 196 -1.30 21.72 -31.42
N TRP A 197 -2.56 22.04 -31.70
CA TRP A 197 -3.69 21.79 -30.80
C TRP A 197 -4.04 20.30 -30.69
N GLU A 198 -3.61 19.47 -31.65
CA GLU A 198 -3.82 18.02 -31.66
C GLU A 198 -3.20 17.32 -30.44
N TRP A 199 -2.14 17.92 -29.90
CA TRP A 199 -1.40 17.45 -28.74
C TRP A 199 -2.01 17.90 -27.41
N TRP A 200 -3.00 18.80 -27.45
CA TRP A 200 -3.60 19.41 -26.26
C TRP A 200 -4.15 18.39 -25.26
N PRO A 201 -4.86 17.31 -25.66
CA PRO A 201 -5.32 16.32 -24.68
C PRO A 201 -4.17 15.72 -23.86
N SER A 202 -3.06 15.36 -24.50
CA SER A 202 -1.89 14.79 -23.83
C SER A 202 -1.21 15.80 -22.89
N VAL A 203 -1.02 17.04 -23.36
CA VAL A 203 -0.42 18.14 -22.56
C VAL A 203 -1.31 18.51 -21.37
N PHE A 204 -2.61 18.64 -21.60
CA PHE A 204 -3.58 19.05 -20.59
C PHE A 204 -3.65 18.06 -19.43
N TRP A 205 -3.73 16.76 -19.72
CA TRP A 205 -3.74 15.74 -18.68
C TRP A 205 -2.42 15.68 -17.93
N GLN A 206 -1.29 15.74 -18.64
CA GLN A 206 0.03 15.85 -18.01
C GLN A 206 0.10 17.00 -17.01
N PHE A 207 -0.39 18.18 -17.40
CA PHE A 207 -0.42 19.36 -16.54
C PHE A 207 -1.31 19.14 -15.31
N ILE A 208 -2.53 18.62 -15.48
CA ILE A 208 -3.43 18.31 -14.36
C ILE A 208 -2.76 17.35 -13.36
N TRP A 209 -2.15 16.28 -13.85
CA TRP A 209 -1.52 15.29 -12.97
C TRP A 209 -0.34 15.89 -12.20
N ALA A 210 0.57 16.59 -12.88
CA ALA A 210 1.77 17.13 -12.27
C ALA A 210 1.52 18.37 -11.40
N TRP A 211 0.58 19.24 -11.76
CA TRP A 211 0.42 20.55 -11.14
C TRP A 211 -0.85 20.72 -10.30
N ILE A 212 -1.81 19.79 -10.37
CA ILE A 212 -3.01 19.80 -9.52
C ILE A 212 -3.04 18.58 -8.62
N VAL A 213 -2.99 17.37 -9.22
CA VAL A 213 -3.15 16.13 -8.47
C VAL A 213 -1.93 15.84 -7.61
N ALA A 214 -0.72 15.96 -8.14
CA ALA A 214 0.50 15.73 -7.37
C ALA A 214 0.61 16.65 -6.13
N PRO A 215 0.41 17.98 -6.21
CA PRO A 215 0.35 18.84 -5.03
C PRO A 215 -0.74 18.46 -4.02
N TYR A 216 -1.92 18.05 -4.50
CA TYR A 216 -2.98 17.54 -3.62
C TYR A 216 -2.55 16.27 -2.86
N ILE A 217 -1.92 15.31 -3.54
CA ILE A 217 -1.38 14.09 -2.93
C ILE A 217 -0.27 14.42 -1.93
N LEU A 218 0.64 15.34 -2.30
CA LEU A 218 1.69 15.83 -1.39
C LEU A 218 1.07 16.40 -0.11
N TRP A 219 0.04 17.22 -0.24
CA TRP A 219 -0.68 17.79 0.90
C TRP A 219 -1.33 16.72 1.79
N GLN A 220 -2.01 15.74 1.19
CA GLN A 220 -2.63 14.64 1.94
C GLN A 220 -1.58 13.75 2.65
N SER A 221 -0.41 13.56 2.02
CA SER A 221 0.66 12.70 2.55
C SER A 221 1.49 13.32 3.67
N ARG A 222 1.40 14.65 3.91
CA ARG A 222 2.29 15.38 4.82
C ARG A 222 2.31 14.86 6.27
N GLY A 223 1.19 14.29 6.72
CA GLY A 223 1.02 13.79 8.09
C GLY A 223 1.31 12.30 8.26
N ILE A 224 1.74 11.60 7.20
CA ILE A 224 1.99 10.17 7.24
C ILE A 224 3.49 9.95 7.46
N ASN A 225 3.87 9.23 8.52
CA ASN A 225 5.26 8.91 8.82
C ASN A 225 5.47 7.40 8.72
N ASP A 226 5.46 6.88 7.50
CA ASP A 226 5.58 5.44 7.29
C ASP A 226 7.02 4.92 7.39
N THR A 227 7.15 3.65 7.77
CA THR A 227 8.43 2.94 7.85
C THR A 227 8.82 2.23 6.55
N GLN A 228 7.94 2.28 5.55
CA GLN A 228 8.02 1.54 4.28
C GLN A 228 8.42 2.46 3.10
N GLY A 229 8.86 3.69 3.43
CA GLY A 229 9.29 4.78 2.53
C GLY A 229 8.35 5.11 1.37
N TRP A 230 7.07 4.76 1.46
CA TRP A 230 6.09 5.04 0.42
C TRP A 230 5.78 6.53 0.34
N ARG A 231 5.73 7.25 1.48
CA ARG A 231 5.66 8.71 1.44
C ARG A 231 6.86 9.29 0.70
N THR A 232 8.06 8.85 1.02
CA THR A 232 9.29 9.33 0.38
C THR A 232 9.26 9.10 -1.12
N GLN A 233 8.90 7.89 -1.56
CA GLN A 233 8.69 7.56 -2.97
C GLN A 233 7.69 8.52 -3.61
N THR A 234 6.51 8.69 -2.99
CA THR A 234 5.42 9.51 -3.55
C THR A 234 5.86 10.96 -3.70
N ILE A 235 6.50 11.51 -2.67
CA ILE A 235 7.01 12.89 -2.68
C ILE A 235 8.06 13.06 -3.79
N ALA A 236 9.04 12.16 -3.84
CA ALA A 236 10.12 12.23 -4.81
C ALA A 236 9.58 12.12 -6.25
N CYS A 237 8.64 11.22 -6.52
CA CYS A 237 8.01 11.09 -7.83
C CYS A 237 7.19 12.34 -8.20
N CYS A 238 6.43 12.90 -7.26
CA CYS A 238 5.66 14.12 -7.51
C CYS A 238 6.58 15.30 -7.88
N ILE A 239 7.66 15.51 -7.12
CA ILE A 239 8.62 16.59 -7.38
C ILE A 239 9.33 16.37 -8.72
N ALA A 240 9.77 15.14 -9.00
CA ALA A 240 10.48 14.82 -10.24
C ALA A 240 9.64 15.05 -11.50
N ASN A 241 8.31 15.05 -11.40
CA ASN A 241 7.41 15.29 -12.53
C ASN A 241 7.13 16.78 -12.80
N LEU A 242 7.38 17.69 -11.86
CA LEU A 242 6.99 19.10 -12.02
C LEU A 242 7.65 19.79 -13.21
N HIS A 243 8.91 19.44 -13.50
CA HIS A 243 9.68 20.04 -14.60
C HIS A 243 9.31 19.48 -15.98
N ALA A 244 8.70 18.29 -16.06
CA ALA A 244 8.58 17.51 -17.28
C ALA A 244 7.83 18.27 -18.39
N THR A 245 6.58 18.65 -18.12
CA THR A 245 5.73 19.36 -19.08
C THR A 245 6.26 20.77 -19.40
N PRO A 246 6.65 21.60 -18.42
CA PRO A 246 7.24 22.90 -18.71
C PRO A 246 8.49 22.81 -19.60
N MET A 247 9.43 21.92 -19.29
CA MET A 247 10.68 21.80 -20.07
C MET A 247 10.42 21.24 -21.46
N TRP A 248 9.50 20.29 -21.61
CA TRP A 248 9.07 19.80 -22.92
C TRP A 248 8.48 20.92 -23.79
N LEU A 249 7.58 21.75 -23.23
CA LEU A 249 6.99 22.88 -23.93
C LEU A 249 8.03 23.96 -24.27
N VAL A 250 8.97 24.26 -23.36
CA VAL A 250 10.08 25.18 -23.62
C VAL A 250 10.93 24.68 -24.78
N ALA A 251 11.29 23.40 -24.79
CA ALA A 251 12.06 22.79 -25.87
C ALA A 251 11.31 22.81 -27.22
N LEU A 252 9.98 22.71 -27.23
CA LEU A 252 9.19 22.80 -28.46
C LEU A 252 9.04 24.24 -28.97
N TYR A 253 8.73 25.20 -28.10
CA TYR A 253 8.27 26.52 -28.53
C TYR A 253 9.31 27.63 -28.44
N VAL A 254 10.39 27.47 -27.65
CA VAL A 254 11.43 28.51 -27.50
C VAL A 254 12.56 28.27 -28.52
N PRO A 255 12.78 29.19 -29.48
CA PRO A 255 13.81 29.00 -30.52
C PRO A 255 15.23 28.87 -29.98
N ALA A 256 15.52 29.49 -28.83
CA ALA A 256 16.83 29.39 -28.16
C ALA A 256 17.19 27.97 -27.72
N MET A 257 16.23 27.03 -27.67
CA MET A 257 16.48 25.62 -27.38
C MET A 257 16.97 24.83 -28.60
N ALA A 258 16.99 25.40 -29.81
CA ALA A 258 17.43 24.71 -31.01
C ALA A 258 18.84 24.06 -30.91
N PRO A 259 19.87 24.72 -30.31
CA PRO A 259 21.19 24.10 -30.12
C PRO A 259 21.15 22.88 -29.19
N VAL A 260 20.24 22.87 -28.21
CA VAL A 260 20.03 21.74 -27.30
C VAL A 260 19.29 20.62 -28.03
N ASN A 261 18.22 20.97 -28.76
CA ASN A 261 17.38 20.04 -29.51
C ASN A 261 18.13 19.25 -30.59
N ALA A 262 19.29 19.76 -31.03
CA ALA A 262 20.18 19.05 -31.95
C ALA A 262 20.76 17.75 -31.35
N TYR A 263 20.85 17.65 -30.01
CA TYR A 263 21.40 16.49 -29.30
C TYR A 263 20.39 15.87 -28.33
N TRP A 264 19.44 16.66 -27.84
CA TRP A 264 18.43 16.26 -26.86
C TRP A 264 17.04 16.63 -27.35
N ILE A 265 16.31 15.67 -27.92
CA ILE A 265 15.02 15.95 -28.55
C ILE A 265 13.98 16.41 -27.51
N PRO A 266 13.03 17.29 -27.86
CA PRO A 266 12.11 17.88 -26.90
C PRO A 266 11.39 16.86 -25.98
N PRO A 267 10.90 15.70 -26.47
CA PRO A 267 10.22 14.73 -25.60
C PRO A 267 11.13 14.10 -24.54
N GLN A 268 12.46 14.11 -24.69
CA GLN A 268 13.39 13.54 -23.71
C GLN A 268 13.38 14.28 -22.36
N TRP A 269 12.86 15.51 -22.29
CA TRP A 269 12.60 16.16 -20.99
C TRP A 269 11.60 15.40 -20.12
N LEU A 270 10.68 14.65 -20.72
CA LEU A 270 9.79 13.73 -20.01
C LEU A 270 10.52 12.48 -19.53
N ALA A 271 11.61 12.09 -20.21
CA ALA A 271 12.40 10.90 -19.90
C ALA A 271 13.05 11.00 -18.51
N ILE A 272 13.52 12.19 -18.14
CA ILE A 272 14.15 12.45 -16.83
C ILE A 272 13.16 12.14 -15.69
N SER A 273 11.91 12.60 -15.83
CA SER A 273 10.86 12.31 -14.85
C SER A 273 10.51 10.82 -14.80
N ILE A 274 10.43 10.14 -15.94
CA ILE A 274 10.16 8.70 -15.98
C ILE A 274 11.27 7.91 -15.31
N MET A 275 12.53 8.22 -15.60
CA MET A 275 13.67 7.60 -14.92
C MET A 275 13.61 7.78 -13.40
N ALA A 276 13.27 8.99 -12.94
CA ALA A 276 13.11 9.25 -11.52
C ALA A 276 11.96 8.40 -10.93
N ILE A 277 10.82 8.31 -11.61
CA ILE A 277 9.72 7.43 -11.20
C ILE A 277 10.22 5.99 -11.09
N GLU A 278 10.92 5.46 -12.10
CA GLU A 278 11.47 4.10 -12.10
C GLU A 278 12.44 3.88 -10.93
N ILE A 279 13.30 4.86 -10.63
CA ILE A 279 14.23 4.78 -9.50
C ILE A 279 13.48 4.64 -8.18
N PHE A 280 12.52 5.52 -7.92
CA PHE A 280 11.80 5.54 -6.65
C PHE A 280 10.73 4.45 -6.54
N THR A 281 10.25 3.89 -7.65
CA THR A 281 9.23 2.82 -7.66
C THR A 281 9.82 1.42 -7.68
N ILE A 282 11.06 1.25 -8.18
CA ILE A 282 11.70 -0.05 -8.29
C ILE A 282 12.90 -0.15 -7.34
N PHE A 283 13.89 0.74 -7.46
CA PHE A 283 15.13 0.60 -6.71
C PHE A 283 15.00 0.98 -5.24
N TRP A 284 14.14 1.95 -4.92
CA TRP A 284 13.86 2.31 -3.53
C TRP A 284 13.23 1.14 -2.75
N PRO A 285 12.17 0.46 -3.24
CA PRO A 285 11.72 -0.79 -2.62
C PRO A 285 12.77 -1.89 -2.56
N CYS A 286 13.63 -2.04 -3.58
CA CYS A 286 14.72 -3.02 -3.54
C CYS A 286 15.66 -2.74 -2.35
N TRP A 287 16.02 -1.48 -2.15
CA TRP A 287 16.84 -1.05 -1.01
C TRP A 287 16.15 -1.33 0.33
N GLU A 288 14.86 -0.99 0.43
CA GLU A 288 14.06 -1.25 1.65
C GLU A 288 13.99 -2.73 1.99
N VAL A 289 13.86 -3.58 0.98
CA VAL A 289 13.89 -5.03 1.15
C VAL A 289 15.21 -5.49 1.74
N LEU A 290 16.33 -5.00 1.23
CA LEU A 290 17.66 -5.34 1.76
C LEU A 290 17.81 -4.85 3.20
N GLN A 291 17.43 -3.61 3.48
CA GLN A 291 17.48 -3.03 4.83
C GLN A 291 16.62 -3.80 5.82
N HIS A 292 15.41 -4.19 5.42
CA HIS A 292 14.52 -4.99 6.24
C HIS A 292 15.10 -6.38 6.52
N GLN A 293 15.75 -7.01 5.55
CA GLN A 293 16.42 -8.29 5.74
C GLN A 293 17.58 -8.18 6.73
N THR A 294 18.42 -7.16 6.59
CA THR A 294 19.51 -6.89 7.52
C THR A 294 18.98 -6.68 8.94
N LEU A 295 17.97 -5.81 9.11
CA LEU A 295 17.37 -5.54 10.41
C LEU A 295 16.76 -6.80 11.05
N ARG A 296 16.06 -7.62 10.24
CA ARG A 296 15.49 -8.88 10.71
C ARG A 296 16.58 -9.87 11.12
N GLN A 297 17.67 -9.95 10.37
CA GLN A 297 18.79 -10.83 10.67
C GLN A 297 19.50 -10.40 11.96
N GLU A 298 19.81 -9.11 12.12
CA GLU A 298 20.34 -8.55 13.37
C GLU A 298 19.44 -8.84 14.58
N THR A 299 18.12 -8.74 14.40
CA THR A 299 17.14 -9.07 15.44
C THR A 299 17.20 -10.55 15.81
N LEU A 300 17.23 -11.44 14.81
CA LEU A 300 17.31 -12.88 15.04
C LEU A 300 18.62 -13.29 15.72
N ASP A 301 19.74 -12.67 15.32
CA ASP A 301 21.06 -12.91 15.90
C ASP A 301 21.09 -12.44 17.37
N SER A 302 20.51 -11.28 17.67
CA SER A 302 20.34 -10.77 19.04
C SER A 302 19.49 -11.71 19.90
N ILE A 303 18.37 -12.19 19.37
CA ILE A 303 17.53 -13.20 20.06
C ILE A 303 18.32 -14.48 20.32
N ALA A 304 19.07 -14.97 19.32
CA ALA A 304 19.86 -16.20 19.45
C ALA A 304 20.97 -16.07 20.49
N GLN A 305 21.70 -14.95 20.49
CA GLN A 305 22.72 -14.64 21.48
C GLN A 305 22.15 -14.57 22.89
N TRP A 306 21.01 -13.91 23.07
CA TRP A 306 20.32 -13.86 24.36
C TRP A 306 19.90 -15.26 24.84
N GLN A 307 19.37 -16.12 23.96
CA GLN A 307 19.02 -17.51 24.30
C GLN A 307 20.25 -18.33 24.71
N LEU A 308 21.39 -18.14 24.06
CA LEU A 308 22.65 -18.80 24.42
C LEU A 308 23.13 -18.34 25.80
N ASN A 309 23.10 -17.03 26.08
CA ASN A 309 23.47 -16.48 27.38
C ASN A 309 22.55 -16.99 28.50
N LYS A 310 21.24 -17.09 28.25
CA LYS A 310 20.27 -17.67 29.20
C LYS A 310 20.58 -19.14 29.50
N LYS A 311 20.89 -19.94 28.48
CA LYS A 311 21.28 -21.35 28.66
C LYS A 311 22.62 -21.51 29.38
N ALA A 312 23.61 -20.65 29.10
CA ALA A 312 24.90 -20.64 29.78
C ALA A 312 24.76 -20.33 31.27
N VAL A 313 23.89 -19.38 31.65
CA VAL A 313 23.56 -19.09 33.05
C VAL A 313 22.83 -20.26 33.73
N THR A 314 22.07 -21.06 32.96
CA THR A 314 21.33 -22.22 33.50
C THR A 314 22.20 -23.47 33.65
N HIS A 315 23.25 -23.62 32.85
CA HIS A 315 24.15 -24.80 32.84
C HIS A 315 25.54 -24.55 33.45
N GLY A 316 25.94 -23.30 33.69
CA GLY A 316 27.18 -22.93 34.36
C GLY A 316 27.00 -22.79 35.87
N ALA A 317 27.87 -23.44 36.64
CA ALA A 317 27.92 -23.38 38.10
C ALA A 317 27.86 -21.94 38.65
N GLN A 318 27.31 -21.82 39.86
CA GLN A 318 27.22 -20.61 40.69
C GLN A 318 28.36 -19.62 40.42
N SER A 319 28.05 -18.55 39.69
CA SER A 319 28.79 -17.30 39.76
C SER A 319 27.89 -16.29 40.45
N VAL A 320 28.20 -16.01 41.72
CA VAL A 320 27.60 -14.90 42.50
C VAL A 320 27.98 -13.58 41.81
N VAL A 321 27.05 -12.61 41.75
CA VAL A 321 27.16 -11.23 41.16
C VAL A 321 26.82 -11.20 39.65
N THR A 322 25.77 -10.57 39.08
CA THR A 322 24.85 -9.46 39.42
C THR A 322 23.52 -9.61 38.65
N GLY A 323 22.40 -9.11 39.21
CA GLY A 323 21.03 -9.23 38.68
C GLY A 323 20.79 -8.73 37.25
N SER A 324 20.61 -9.67 36.32
CA SER A 324 20.30 -9.38 34.90
C SER A 324 18.79 -9.34 34.62
N THR A 325 17.98 -10.15 35.29
CA THR A 325 16.50 -10.12 35.17
C THR A 325 15.88 -8.84 35.71
N THR A 326 16.46 -8.25 36.77
CA THR A 326 16.02 -6.95 37.29
C THR A 326 16.37 -5.81 36.35
N VAL A 327 17.51 -5.88 35.62
CA VAL A 327 17.92 -4.82 34.69
C VAL A 327 17.04 -4.79 33.44
N ALA A 328 16.62 -5.95 32.91
CA ALA A 328 15.65 -6.01 31.81
C ALA A 328 14.28 -5.44 32.23
N ALA A 329 13.75 -5.88 33.38
CA ALA A 329 12.49 -5.37 33.91
C ALA A 329 12.57 -3.86 34.23
N SER A 330 13.67 -3.38 34.81
CA SER A 330 13.93 -1.96 35.10
C SER A 330 14.13 -1.13 33.83
N ALA A 331 14.81 -1.65 32.81
CA ALA A 331 14.94 -0.99 31.51
C ALA A 331 13.59 -0.89 30.79
N LEU A 332 12.72 -1.90 30.92
CA LEU A 332 11.37 -1.90 30.34
C LEU A 332 10.38 -1.03 31.14
N THR A 333 10.55 -0.91 32.47
CA THR A 333 9.78 0.04 33.28
C THR A 333 10.23 1.48 33.04
N ALA A 334 11.53 1.74 32.95
CA ALA A 334 12.10 3.04 32.55
C ALA A 334 11.77 3.38 31.09
N TRP A 335 11.58 2.39 30.22
CA TRP A 335 11.04 2.60 28.87
C TRP A 335 9.59 3.08 28.93
N SER A 336 8.78 2.59 29.90
CA SER A 336 7.37 2.93 30.05
C SER A 336 7.10 4.27 30.77
N LYS A 337 8.08 4.82 31.48
CA LYS A 337 8.00 6.07 32.27
C LYS A 337 9.19 6.94 31.89
N ASP A 338 8.93 8.05 31.21
CA ASP A 338 9.88 9.12 30.82
C ASP A 338 11.32 9.03 31.35
N GLY A 339 12.27 9.05 30.41
CA GLY A 339 13.53 9.77 30.59
C GLY A 339 14.73 8.99 31.13
N SER A 340 15.75 8.87 30.28
CA SER A 340 17.17 8.75 30.62
C SER A 340 17.64 7.46 31.32
N VAL A 341 18.03 6.46 30.51
CA VAL A 341 19.27 5.70 30.78
C VAL A 341 19.95 5.34 29.45
N LYS A 342 21.06 6.03 29.15
CA LYS A 342 22.03 5.59 28.13
C LYS A 342 22.77 4.36 28.65
N SER A 343 22.62 3.25 27.95
CA SER A 343 23.51 2.09 28.08
C SER A 343 23.66 1.47 26.70
N SER A 344 24.84 1.61 26.09
CA SER A 344 25.17 0.94 24.83
C SER A 344 25.15 -0.60 24.92
N ALA A 345 24.92 -1.16 26.12
CA ALA A 345 24.75 -2.58 26.39
C ALA A 345 23.27 -3.00 26.60
N SER A 346 22.30 -2.07 26.65
CA SER A 346 20.87 -2.39 26.84
C SER A 346 20.12 -2.73 25.54
N GLY A 347 20.82 -2.64 24.41
CA GLY A 347 20.27 -2.85 23.07
C GLY A 347 19.68 -4.25 22.86
N GLU A 348 20.39 -5.28 23.35
CA GLU A 348 20.06 -6.70 23.21
C GLU A 348 18.88 -7.12 24.10
N SER A 349 18.82 -6.61 25.34
CA SER A 349 17.76 -6.97 26.30
C SER A 349 16.36 -6.61 25.83
N ILE A 350 16.24 -5.62 24.94
CA ILE A 350 14.96 -5.03 24.52
C ILE A 350 14.41 -5.71 23.26
N LEU A 351 15.24 -6.36 22.44
CA LEU A 351 14.82 -7.08 21.23
C LEU A 351 14.40 -8.54 21.54
N THR A 352 13.86 -8.78 22.73
CA THR A 352 13.49 -10.13 23.21
C THR A 352 11.99 -10.34 23.21
N MET A 353 11.55 -11.61 23.20
CA MET A 353 10.13 -11.96 23.34
C MET A 353 9.56 -11.46 24.67
N GLU A 354 10.33 -11.58 25.76
CA GLU A 354 9.92 -11.14 27.11
C GLU A 354 9.63 -9.63 27.13
N ALA A 355 10.43 -8.82 26.44
CA ALA A 355 10.21 -7.38 26.31
C ALA A 355 8.92 -7.04 25.54
N LEU A 356 8.64 -7.76 24.45
CA LEU A 356 7.43 -7.59 23.67
C LEU A 356 6.18 -7.96 24.50
N GLU A 357 6.19 -9.12 25.18
CA GLU A 357 5.08 -9.57 26.01
C GLU A 357 4.80 -8.59 27.16
N TYR A 358 5.86 -8.09 27.81
CA TYR A 358 5.72 -7.06 28.85
C TYR A 358 5.01 -5.80 28.34
N VAL A 359 5.34 -5.32 27.13
CA VAL A 359 4.67 -4.15 26.54
C VAL A 359 3.22 -4.47 26.19
N LEU A 360 2.96 -5.65 25.61
CA LEU A 360 1.61 -6.08 25.26
C LEU A 360 0.68 -6.19 26.48
N GLU A 361 1.20 -6.67 27.62
CA GLU A 361 0.42 -6.80 28.85
C GLU A 361 0.21 -5.47 29.58
N ARG A 362 1.23 -4.59 29.60
CA ARG A 362 1.22 -3.41 30.47
C ARG A 362 0.71 -2.14 29.79
N ASN A 363 1.14 -1.89 28.55
CA ASN A 363 0.72 -0.72 27.79
C ASN A 363 0.91 -0.97 26.28
N PRO A 364 -0.03 -1.68 25.62
CA PRO A 364 0.05 -1.98 24.19
C PRO A 364 -0.23 -0.78 23.29
N GLU A 365 -0.80 0.31 23.81
CA GLU A 365 -1.33 1.42 23.00
C GLU A 365 -0.28 2.12 22.13
N PRO A 366 0.93 2.49 22.62
CA PRO A 366 1.95 3.09 21.76
C PRO A 366 2.41 2.15 20.64
N LEU A 367 2.48 0.84 20.91
CA LEU A 367 2.84 -0.15 19.90
C LEU A 367 1.70 -0.31 18.87
N GLN A 368 0.44 -0.27 19.31
CA GLN A 368 -0.72 -0.31 18.43
C GLN A 368 -0.77 0.93 17.51
N GLN A 369 -0.59 2.14 18.07
CA GLN A 369 -0.54 3.38 17.30
C GLN A 369 0.60 3.38 16.29
N PHE A 370 1.80 2.95 16.69
CA PHE A 370 2.93 2.81 15.78
C PHE A 370 2.61 1.81 14.64
N SER A 371 2.08 0.64 15.00
CA SER A 371 1.74 -0.42 14.04
C SER A 371 0.69 0.06 13.04
N ALA A 372 -0.33 0.79 13.49
CA ALA A 372 -1.39 1.31 12.64
C ALA A 372 -0.95 2.48 11.75
N LEU A 373 -0.26 3.47 12.32
CA LEU A 373 0.03 4.74 11.65
C LEU A 373 1.32 4.73 10.84
N ARG A 374 2.25 3.81 11.13
CA ARG A 374 3.61 3.84 10.57
C ARG A 374 4.02 2.53 9.91
N ASP A 375 3.72 1.38 10.52
CA ASP A 375 4.08 0.06 9.95
C ASP A 375 2.95 -0.55 9.08
N PHE A 376 1.72 -0.05 9.22
CA PHE A 376 0.48 -0.55 8.61
C PHE A 376 0.21 -2.03 8.91
N SER A 377 0.46 -2.42 10.16
CA SER A 377 0.32 -3.77 10.68
C SER A 377 -0.51 -3.78 11.99
N GLY A 378 -1.42 -2.82 12.13
CA GLY A 378 -2.22 -2.61 13.34
C GLY A 378 -3.09 -3.81 13.70
N GLU A 379 -3.51 -4.58 12.69
CA GLU A 379 -4.31 -5.80 12.86
C GLU A 379 -3.63 -6.85 13.73
N ASN A 380 -2.29 -6.95 13.69
CA ASN A 380 -1.55 -7.91 14.50
C ASN A 380 -1.63 -7.57 15.99
N ILE A 381 -1.44 -6.30 16.35
CA ILE A 381 -1.52 -5.86 17.75
C ILE A 381 -2.95 -5.89 18.26
N ALA A 382 -3.92 -5.48 17.41
CA ALA A 382 -5.34 -5.53 17.75
C ALA A 382 -5.83 -6.97 17.96
N PHE A 383 -5.39 -7.93 17.13
CA PHE A 383 -5.66 -9.35 17.33
C PHE A 383 -5.09 -9.87 18.66
N LEU A 384 -3.81 -9.59 18.95
CA LEU A 384 -3.18 -10.02 20.21
C LEU A 384 -3.91 -9.45 21.44
N ARG A 385 -4.33 -8.18 21.38
CA ARG A 385 -5.12 -7.55 22.44
C ARG A 385 -6.50 -8.20 22.59
N ALA A 386 -7.20 -8.45 21.49
CA ALA A 386 -8.52 -9.10 21.51
C ALA A 386 -8.46 -10.54 22.05
N VAL A 387 -7.41 -11.30 21.69
CA VAL A 387 -7.18 -12.66 22.23
C VAL A 387 -6.85 -12.60 23.72
N ALA A 388 -6.01 -11.66 24.17
CA ALA A 388 -5.67 -11.50 25.58
C ALA A 388 -6.90 -11.13 26.42
N GLU A 389 -7.76 -10.22 25.93
CA GLU A 389 -9.03 -9.86 26.56
C GLU A 389 -10.01 -11.05 26.58
N TRP A 390 -10.12 -11.78 25.48
CA TRP A 390 -10.95 -12.98 25.42
C TRP A 390 -10.48 -14.02 26.44
N LYS A 391 -9.17 -14.30 26.51
CA LYS A 391 -8.57 -15.25 27.47
C LYS A 391 -8.76 -14.83 28.92
N SER A 392 -8.58 -13.55 29.25
CA SER A 392 -8.79 -13.04 30.62
C SER A 392 -10.25 -13.08 31.04
N SER A 393 -11.17 -13.05 30.07
CA SER A 393 -12.61 -13.19 30.30
C SER A 393 -13.07 -14.64 30.49
N LEU A 394 -12.19 -15.63 30.29
CA LEU A 394 -12.54 -17.05 30.44
C LEU A 394 -12.72 -17.41 31.93
N PRO A 395 -13.88 -17.94 32.33
CA PRO A 395 -14.12 -18.38 33.70
C PRO A 395 -13.36 -19.68 34.03
N PRO A 396 -13.00 -19.92 35.31
CA PRO A 396 -12.30 -21.15 35.73
C PRO A 396 -13.06 -22.44 35.43
N SER A 397 -14.40 -22.37 35.39
CA SER A 397 -15.33 -23.50 35.19
C SER A 397 -15.37 -24.07 33.78
N VAL A 398 -14.87 -23.35 32.76
CA VAL A 398 -14.82 -23.83 31.36
C VAL A 398 -13.69 -24.86 31.14
N ARG A 399 -12.80 -25.03 32.12
CA ARG A 399 -11.68 -25.99 32.07
C ARG A 399 -12.06 -27.39 32.57
N ASP A 400 -13.22 -27.56 33.21
CA ASP A 400 -13.69 -28.84 33.77
C ASP A 400 -14.86 -29.40 32.93
N PRO A 401 -14.66 -30.50 32.18
CA PRO A 401 -15.70 -31.08 31.32
C PRO A 401 -16.94 -31.59 32.08
N GLU A 402 -16.84 -31.86 33.39
CA GLU A 402 -17.98 -32.31 34.20
C GLU A 402 -18.96 -31.19 34.57
N LYS A 403 -18.53 -29.92 34.59
CA LYS A 403 -19.38 -28.76 34.97
C LYS A 403 -20.13 -28.13 33.78
N ILE A 404 -19.86 -28.58 32.56
CA ILE A 404 -20.44 -28.04 31.31
C ILE A 404 -21.95 -28.37 31.17
N LYS A 405 -22.48 -29.30 31.98
CA LYS A 405 -23.89 -29.71 31.93
C LYS A 405 -24.86 -28.72 32.58
N GLU A 406 -24.37 -27.74 33.34
CA GLU A 406 -25.22 -26.72 33.95
C GLU A 406 -25.67 -25.67 32.90
N PRO A 407 -26.96 -25.28 32.87
CA PRO A 407 -27.49 -24.36 31.85
C PRO A 407 -26.81 -22.98 31.91
N ALA A 408 -26.45 -22.50 33.10
CA ALA A 408 -25.70 -21.25 33.27
C ALA A 408 -24.27 -21.32 32.70
N VAL A 409 -23.63 -22.49 32.75
CA VAL A 409 -22.30 -22.71 32.15
C VAL A 409 -22.40 -22.80 30.63
N GLN A 410 -23.48 -23.38 30.10
CA GLN A 410 -23.72 -23.43 28.65
C GLN A 410 -23.95 -22.04 28.03
N GLU A 411 -24.71 -21.17 28.69
CA GLU A 411 -24.88 -19.77 28.23
C GLU A 411 -23.54 -19.02 28.21
N LEU A 412 -22.76 -19.18 29.27
CA LEU A 412 -21.43 -18.60 29.40
C LEU A 412 -20.47 -19.09 28.30
N VAL A 413 -20.44 -20.40 28.01
CA VAL A 413 -19.63 -20.97 26.92
C VAL A 413 -20.09 -20.43 25.57
N ARG A 414 -21.39 -20.26 25.36
CA ARG A 414 -21.94 -19.65 24.12
C ARG A 414 -21.54 -18.19 23.98
N GLU A 415 -21.54 -17.40 25.05
CA GLU A 415 -21.02 -16.02 25.01
C GLU A 415 -19.54 -15.99 24.63
N ARG A 416 -18.72 -16.90 25.20
CA ARG A 416 -17.29 -17.00 24.86
C ARG A 416 -17.06 -17.46 23.42
N PHE A 417 -17.88 -18.38 22.92
CA PHE A 417 -17.87 -18.78 21.52
C PHE A 417 -18.22 -17.60 20.61
N ASN A 418 -19.26 -16.82 20.94
CA ASN A 418 -19.63 -15.64 20.17
C ASN A 418 -18.53 -14.56 20.18
N SER A 419 -17.86 -14.37 21.31
CA SER A 419 -16.70 -13.48 21.41
C SER A 419 -15.53 -13.98 20.54
N ALA A 420 -15.21 -15.27 20.60
CA ALA A 420 -14.19 -15.88 19.74
C ALA A 420 -14.55 -15.81 18.24
N LEU A 421 -15.83 -16.02 17.91
CA LEU A 421 -16.36 -15.90 16.56
C LEU A 421 -16.18 -14.48 16.01
N ARG A 422 -16.38 -13.45 16.86
CA ARG A 422 -16.09 -12.05 16.48
C ARG A 422 -14.61 -11.84 16.18
N ILE A 423 -13.71 -12.39 17.00
CA ILE A 423 -12.26 -12.33 16.74
C ILE A 423 -11.93 -12.98 15.39
N TYR A 424 -12.48 -14.17 15.14
CA TYR A 424 -12.32 -14.86 13.85
C TYR A 424 -12.81 -13.98 12.69
N THR A 425 -14.03 -13.44 12.74
CA THR A 425 -14.56 -12.62 11.64
C THR A 425 -13.85 -11.29 11.45
N SER A 426 -13.27 -10.72 12.50
CA SER A 426 -12.61 -9.42 12.45
C SER A 426 -11.15 -9.49 11.98
N PHE A 427 -10.46 -10.60 12.25
CA PHE A 427 -9.00 -10.70 12.01
C PHE A 427 -8.57 -11.89 11.15
N VAL A 428 -9.35 -12.97 11.11
CA VAL A 428 -8.92 -14.25 10.49
C VAL A 428 -9.69 -14.57 9.21
N SER A 429 -11.01 -14.34 9.21
CA SER A 429 -11.89 -14.72 8.11
C SER A 429 -11.44 -14.08 6.79
N SER A 430 -11.18 -14.93 5.78
CA SER A 430 -10.83 -14.49 4.43
C SER A 430 -11.92 -13.64 3.76
N ARG A 431 -13.16 -13.74 4.25
CA ARG A 431 -14.36 -13.14 3.65
C ARG A 431 -14.90 -11.93 4.40
N ASP A 432 -14.58 -11.81 5.69
CA ASP A 432 -15.16 -10.79 6.57
C ASP A 432 -14.14 -9.80 7.12
N ALA A 433 -12.90 -10.23 7.36
CA ALA A 433 -11.88 -9.37 7.96
C ALA A 433 -11.36 -8.35 6.94
N GLU A 434 -11.39 -7.07 7.33
CA GLU A 434 -10.90 -5.96 6.49
C GLU A 434 -9.37 -5.95 6.39
N PHE A 435 -8.68 -6.29 7.49
CA PHE A 435 -7.25 -6.57 7.53
C PHE A 435 -7.04 -7.94 8.19
N GLN A 436 -6.67 -8.92 7.37
CA GLN A 436 -6.41 -10.28 7.83
C GLN A 436 -5.01 -10.41 8.42
N ILE A 437 -4.92 -11.10 9.54
CA ILE A 437 -3.62 -11.49 10.11
C ILE A 437 -2.96 -12.56 9.24
N ASN A 438 -1.64 -12.48 9.10
CA ASN A 438 -0.88 -13.40 8.28
C ASN A 438 -0.68 -14.74 9.01
N LEU A 439 -1.50 -15.74 8.67
CA LEU A 439 -1.41 -17.10 9.22
C LEU A 439 -1.00 -18.11 8.14
N SER A 440 -0.43 -19.23 8.56
CA SER A 440 -0.24 -20.37 7.66
C SER A 440 -1.59 -20.98 7.25
N SER A 441 -1.67 -21.55 6.05
CA SER A 441 -2.89 -22.21 5.57
C SER A 441 -3.39 -23.30 6.52
N GLN A 442 -2.50 -23.95 7.27
CA GLN A 442 -2.87 -24.95 8.28
C GLN A 442 -3.57 -24.32 9.49
N GLN A 443 -3.01 -23.24 10.05
CA GLN A 443 -3.61 -22.54 11.19
C GLN A 443 -4.95 -21.90 10.80
N GLN A 444 -5.01 -21.32 9.60
CA GLN A 444 -6.24 -20.74 9.09
C GLN A 444 -7.33 -21.81 8.92
N ARG A 445 -7.03 -22.95 8.29
CA ARG A 445 -8.00 -24.05 8.14
C ARG A 445 -8.51 -24.59 9.48
N LYS A 446 -7.66 -24.64 10.50
CA LYS A 446 -8.05 -25.05 11.86
C LYS A 446 -9.13 -24.11 12.42
N LEU A 447 -8.95 -22.80 12.27
CA LEU A 447 -9.93 -21.80 12.70
C LEU A 447 -11.18 -21.78 11.81
N GLU A 448 -11.04 -21.92 10.49
CA GLU A 448 -12.16 -22.03 9.55
C GLU A 448 -13.06 -23.23 9.87
N THR A 449 -12.48 -24.38 10.22
CA THR A 449 -13.23 -25.59 10.58
C THR A 449 -14.16 -25.36 11.78
N VAL A 450 -13.76 -24.51 12.72
CA VAL A 450 -14.51 -24.22 13.94
C VAL A 450 -15.49 -23.06 13.73
N PHE A 451 -15.11 -21.99 13.05
CA PHE A 451 -15.88 -20.76 13.05
C PHE A 451 -16.61 -20.44 11.74
N GLU A 452 -16.20 -21.00 10.60
CA GLU A 452 -16.69 -20.56 9.29
C GLU A 452 -18.18 -20.82 9.11
N ASN A 453 -18.68 -21.99 9.53
CA ASN A 453 -20.11 -22.30 9.42
C ASN A 453 -20.96 -21.32 10.26
N SER A 454 -20.56 -21.08 11.51
CA SER A 454 -21.23 -20.12 12.39
C SER A 454 -21.14 -18.69 11.84
N ALA A 455 -20.02 -18.32 11.23
CA ALA A 455 -19.86 -17.04 10.57
C ALA A 455 -20.80 -16.91 9.36
N ARG A 456 -20.95 -17.94 8.52
CA ARG A 456 -21.91 -17.90 7.40
C ARG A 456 -23.36 -17.80 7.86
N ILE A 457 -23.72 -18.46 8.95
CA ILE A 457 -25.07 -18.36 9.53
C ILE A 457 -25.36 -16.93 10.01
N LEU A 458 -24.40 -16.27 10.64
CA LEU A 458 -24.59 -14.90 11.17
C LEU A 458 -24.45 -13.80 10.13
N PHE A 459 -23.46 -13.89 9.25
CA PHE A 459 -23.06 -12.80 8.36
C PHE A 459 -23.45 -13.04 6.89
N GLY A 460 -24.03 -14.21 6.59
CA GLY A 460 -24.42 -14.62 5.24
C GLY A 460 -23.24 -15.13 4.40
N ASP A 461 -23.57 -15.75 3.27
CA ASP A 461 -22.56 -16.25 2.35
C ASP A 461 -21.99 -15.11 1.49
N LYS A 462 -20.67 -14.90 1.63
CA LYS A 462 -19.88 -13.99 0.80
C LYS A 462 -18.97 -14.86 -0.07
N GLY A 463 -18.74 -14.46 -1.33
CA GLY A 463 -17.95 -15.25 -2.29
C GLY A 463 -16.57 -15.67 -1.74
N THR A 464 -16.07 -16.82 -2.19
CA THR A 464 -14.78 -17.38 -1.79
C THR A 464 -13.63 -16.45 -2.18
N VAL A 465 -12.76 -16.09 -1.21
CA VAL A 465 -11.57 -15.25 -1.38
C VAL A 465 -10.33 -16.10 -1.11
N ASP A 466 -9.27 -15.96 -1.93
CA ASP A 466 -7.99 -16.65 -1.71
C ASP A 466 -7.26 -16.04 -0.50
N PRO A 467 -7.01 -16.82 0.57
CA PRO A 467 -6.30 -16.32 1.75
C PRO A 467 -4.83 -15.97 1.54
N ALA A 468 -4.19 -16.51 0.50
CA ALA A 468 -2.81 -16.18 0.19
C ALA A 468 -2.68 -14.79 -0.45
N LEU A 469 -3.80 -14.24 -0.95
CA LEU A 469 -3.87 -13.01 -1.74
C LEU A 469 -5.07 -12.14 -1.33
N PRO A 470 -5.23 -11.79 -0.03
CA PRO A 470 -6.38 -11.05 0.46
C PRO A 470 -6.51 -9.67 -0.20
N PHE A 471 -5.40 -9.15 -0.74
CA PHE A 471 -5.33 -7.87 -1.47
C PHE A 471 -5.27 -8.00 -3.01
N GLU A 472 -5.14 -9.20 -3.62
CA GLU A 472 -5.26 -9.35 -5.09
C GLU A 472 -6.73 -9.43 -5.53
N THR A 473 -7.66 -9.73 -4.62
CA THR A 473 -9.11 -9.79 -4.92
C THR A 473 -9.70 -8.43 -5.34
N PHE A 474 -8.88 -7.38 -5.41
CA PHE A 474 -9.20 -6.12 -6.07
C PHE A 474 -9.18 -6.18 -7.60
N GLN A 475 -8.72 -7.28 -8.23
CA GLN A 475 -8.80 -7.51 -9.68
C GLN A 475 -9.84 -8.58 -10.04
N MET A 476 -10.88 -8.15 -10.76
CA MET A 476 -11.81 -8.95 -11.57
C MET A 476 -12.48 -10.19 -10.93
N THR A 477 -13.49 -9.98 -10.08
CA THR A 477 -14.63 -10.92 -9.98
C THR A 477 -15.73 -10.48 -10.94
N THR A 478 -15.50 -10.67 -12.23
CA THR A 478 -16.55 -10.64 -13.25
C THR A 478 -16.78 -12.06 -13.74
N THR A 479 -17.54 -12.88 -13.00
CA THR A 479 -18.40 -13.92 -13.59
C THR A 479 -19.30 -14.58 -12.53
N ALA A 480 -20.60 -14.51 -12.81
CA ALA A 480 -21.66 -15.46 -12.50
C ALA A 480 -21.70 -16.12 -11.10
N ASN A 481 -22.66 -15.70 -10.27
CA ASN A 481 -23.71 -16.59 -9.78
C ASN A 481 -24.86 -15.80 -9.16
N LYS A 482 -25.84 -15.47 -10.02
CA LYS A 482 -27.18 -15.06 -9.60
C LYS A 482 -27.95 -16.33 -9.23
N VAL A 483 -27.75 -16.85 -8.03
CA VAL A 483 -28.66 -17.87 -7.49
C VAL A 483 -29.93 -17.14 -7.03
N LYS A 484 -30.99 -17.34 -7.80
CA LYS A 484 -32.36 -17.05 -7.40
C LYS A 484 -32.69 -17.96 -6.21
N SER A 485 -33.05 -17.40 -5.06
CA SER A 485 -33.93 -18.07 -4.12
C SER A 485 -35.20 -17.24 -3.95
N SER A 486 -36.28 -17.86 -4.37
CA SER A 486 -37.68 -17.42 -4.40
C SER A 486 -38.32 -17.38 -3.01
N GLY A 487 -39.15 -16.35 -2.80
CA GLY A 487 -40.53 -16.46 -2.29
C GLY A 487 -40.79 -16.76 -0.80
N ALA A 488 -41.25 -15.75 -0.06
CA ALA A 488 -42.39 -15.78 0.90
C ALA A 488 -42.57 -14.35 1.49
N SER A 489 -43.57 -13.58 1.03
CA SER A 489 -44.87 -13.29 1.71
C SER A 489 -44.75 -12.29 2.87
N THR A 490 -45.03 -11.00 2.64
CA THR A 490 -46.28 -10.25 2.95
C THR A 490 -46.52 -9.89 4.41
N ASN A 491 -46.60 -8.57 4.63
CA ASN A 491 -47.47 -7.81 5.55
C ASN A 491 -47.49 -8.19 7.04
N GLY A 492 -46.96 -7.28 7.88
CA GLY A 492 -47.24 -7.21 9.31
C GLY A 492 -46.91 -5.81 9.82
N SER A 493 -47.96 -5.03 10.12
CA SER A 493 -47.93 -3.70 10.73
C SER A 493 -47.97 -3.85 12.25
N GLU A 494 -47.04 -3.24 12.98
CA GLU A 494 -47.16 -2.97 14.43
C GLU A 494 -46.37 -1.68 14.75
N THR A 495 -47.04 -0.53 14.87
CA THR A 495 -47.42 0.13 16.14
C THR A 495 -46.27 0.25 17.15
N GLY A 496 -45.73 1.46 17.26
CA GLY A 496 -44.68 1.81 18.20
C GLY A 496 -45.19 1.97 19.63
N ILE A 497 -44.39 1.47 20.57
CA ILE A 497 -44.36 1.89 21.96
C ILE A 497 -42.89 2.07 22.34
N MET A 498 -42.55 3.26 22.85
CA MET A 498 -41.23 3.67 23.34
C MET A 498 -40.83 2.89 24.60
N SER A 499 -39.55 2.52 24.71
CA SER A 499 -38.82 2.55 25.99
C SER A 499 -37.31 2.68 25.76
N THR A 500 -36.81 3.88 26.07
CA THR A 500 -35.58 4.21 26.81
C THR A 500 -34.30 3.37 26.62
N GLU A 501 -33.30 4.04 26.01
CA GLU A 501 -31.88 4.07 26.38
C GLU A 501 -31.10 2.75 26.52
N SER A 502 -30.38 2.39 25.46
CA SER A 502 -28.91 2.29 25.49
C SER A 502 -28.38 2.04 24.09
N ASP A 503 -27.56 2.98 23.65
CA ASP A 503 -27.00 3.17 22.33
C ASP A 503 -25.82 2.19 22.12
N ALA A 504 -25.95 1.24 21.18
CA ALA A 504 -24.86 0.37 20.76
C ALA A 504 -24.98 0.07 19.26
N GLY A 505 -23.96 0.50 18.51
CA GLY A 505 -23.85 0.41 17.06
C GLY A 505 -23.78 -1.03 16.53
N ASN A 506 -23.91 -1.15 15.20
CA ASN A 506 -24.01 -2.38 14.41
C ASN A 506 -25.30 -3.20 14.63
N HIS A 507 -26.17 -3.24 13.62
CA HIS A 507 -27.22 -4.28 13.54
C HIS A 507 -26.65 -5.72 13.43
N SER A 508 -25.32 -5.89 13.31
CA SER A 508 -24.62 -7.16 13.49
C SER A 508 -24.07 -7.41 14.90
N ASP A 509 -24.00 -6.39 15.78
CA ASP A 509 -23.49 -6.54 17.16
C ASP A 509 -24.52 -7.15 18.12
N LYS A 510 -25.78 -7.26 17.70
CA LYS A 510 -26.85 -7.93 18.45
C LYS A 510 -27.18 -9.34 17.96
N ALA A 511 -26.61 -9.76 16.83
CA ALA A 511 -26.84 -11.11 16.31
C ALA A 511 -25.83 -12.07 16.96
N LEU A 512 -26.29 -12.80 17.98
CA LEU A 512 -25.53 -13.88 18.60
C LEU A 512 -25.84 -15.19 17.87
N TYR A 513 -24.82 -16.00 17.66
CA TYR A 513 -24.96 -17.36 17.17
C TYR A 513 -25.56 -18.21 18.30
N TRP A 514 -26.73 -18.78 18.04
CA TRP A 514 -27.49 -19.63 18.96
C TRP A 514 -27.47 -21.12 18.60
N GLY A 515 -26.75 -21.51 17.54
CA GLY A 515 -26.63 -22.90 17.13
C GLY A 515 -25.69 -23.72 18.02
N ASP A 516 -25.40 -24.94 17.58
CA ASP A 516 -24.50 -25.85 18.27
C ASP A 516 -23.05 -25.36 18.19
N ILE A 517 -22.34 -25.47 19.32
CA ILE A 517 -20.92 -25.10 19.43
C ILE A 517 -20.09 -26.27 18.88
N PRO A 518 -19.23 -26.05 17.88
CA PRO A 518 -18.44 -27.14 17.29
C PRO A 518 -17.48 -27.78 18.29
N GLU A 519 -17.29 -29.10 18.18
CA GLU A 519 -16.46 -29.91 19.10
C GLU A 519 -14.97 -29.47 19.18
N GLY A 520 -14.48 -28.73 18.18
CA GLY A 520 -13.12 -28.21 18.14
C GLY A 520 -12.91 -26.87 18.86
N PHE A 521 -13.92 -26.30 19.51
CA PHE A 521 -13.79 -25.05 20.27
C PHE A 521 -13.33 -25.31 21.72
N ASP A 522 -12.17 -24.75 22.08
CA ASP A 522 -11.62 -24.81 23.43
C ASP A 522 -10.94 -23.50 23.85
N ALA A 523 -10.47 -23.45 25.11
CA ALA A 523 -9.77 -22.28 25.68
C ALA A 523 -8.42 -21.97 25.00
N THR A 524 -7.87 -22.91 24.23
CA THR A 524 -6.57 -22.84 23.56
C THR A 524 -6.69 -22.61 22.05
N ILE A 525 -7.91 -22.38 21.54
CA ILE A 525 -8.18 -22.31 20.10
C ILE A 525 -7.32 -21.28 19.35
N PHE A 526 -6.92 -20.20 20.02
CA PHE A 526 -6.07 -19.16 19.46
C PHE A 526 -4.58 -19.29 19.79
N ASP A 527 -4.14 -20.23 20.63
CA ASP A 527 -2.77 -20.30 21.15
C ASP A 527 -1.71 -20.38 20.04
N ASP A 528 -1.93 -21.25 19.06
CA ASP A 528 -1.03 -21.41 17.91
C ASP A 528 -0.93 -20.12 17.09
N SER A 529 -2.07 -19.44 16.90
CA SER A 529 -2.16 -18.20 16.11
C SER A 529 -1.57 -17.01 16.87
N GLU A 530 -1.83 -16.91 18.17
CA GLU A 530 -1.25 -15.91 19.06
C GLU A 530 0.27 -16.02 19.08
N GLY A 531 0.82 -17.24 19.28
CA GLY A 531 2.26 -17.47 19.26
C GLY A 531 2.91 -17.11 17.92
N HIS A 532 2.24 -17.43 16.80
CA HIS A 532 2.70 -17.07 15.47
C HIS A 532 2.72 -15.55 15.26
N ILE A 533 1.65 -14.85 15.62
CA ILE A 533 1.55 -13.39 15.46
C ILE A 533 2.51 -12.66 16.40
N LYS A 534 2.72 -13.14 17.65
CA LYS A 534 3.78 -12.62 18.53
C LYS A 534 5.15 -12.71 17.90
N TYR A 535 5.49 -13.87 17.30
CA TYR A 535 6.76 -14.03 16.60
C TYR A 535 6.88 -13.13 15.36
N LEU A 536 5.78 -12.98 14.60
CA LEU A 536 5.73 -12.07 13.45
C LEU A 536 5.98 -10.61 13.88
N VAL A 537 5.31 -10.15 14.94
CA VAL A 537 5.50 -8.81 15.51
C VAL A 537 6.93 -8.64 16.03
N LEU A 538 7.46 -9.63 16.77
CA LEU A 538 8.82 -9.60 17.31
C LEU A 538 9.89 -9.45 16.22
N THR A 539 9.70 -10.09 15.06
CA THR A 539 10.70 -10.14 13.99
C THR A 539 10.56 -9.03 12.95
N ASN A 540 9.43 -8.30 12.91
CA ASN A 540 9.17 -7.27 11.89
C ASN A 540 8.85 -5.90 12.50
N THR A 541 7.77 -5.81 13.29
CA THR A 541 7.25 -4.52 13.80
C THR A 541 8.03 -4.04 15.04
N TRP A 542 8.35 -4.95 15.95
CA TRP A 542 9.04 -4.64 17.21
C TRP A 542 10.41 -3.98 17.02
N PRO A 543 11.31 -4.46 16.13
CA PRO A 543 12.61 -3.83 15.92
C PRO A 543 12.48 -2.40 15.37
N LYS A 544 11.49 -2.17 14.49
CA LYS A 544 11.20 -0.84 13.95
C LYS A 544 10.67 0.11 15.03
N PHE A 545 9.77 -0.37 15.88
CA PHE A 545 9.24 0.40 17.01
C PHE A 545 10.35 0.78 18.01
N VAL A 546 11.20 -0.18 18.36
CA VAL A 546 12.34 0.04 19.26
C VAL A 546 13.31 1.06 18.67
N LYS A 547 13.62 0.96 17.38
CA LYS A 547 14.49 1.91 16.67
C LYS A 547 13.88 3.31 16.62
N ASP A 548 12.61 3.43 16.24
CA ASP A 548 11.89 4.71 16.15
C ASP A 548 11.84 5.44 17.49
N ARG A 549 11.57 4.70 18.58
CA ARG A 549 11.53 5.26 19.93
C ARG A 549 12.91 5.73 20.40
N ARG A 550 13.99 5.00 20.10
CA ARG A 550 15.36 5.45 20.39
C ARG A 550 15.68 6.75 19.64
N THR A 551 15.40 6.79 18.33
CA THR A 551 15.64 8.00 17.53
C THR A 551 14.82 9.20 17.99
N SER A 552 13.57 8.99 18.44
CA SER A 552 12.74 10.06 18.99
C SER A 552 13.28 10.60 20.31
N ILE A 553 13.80 9.74 21.18
CA ILE A 553 14.41 10.14 22.46
C ILE A 553 15.70 10.92 22.19
N ASP A 554 16.59 10.41 21.34
CA ASP A 554 17.84 11.08 20.99
C ASP A 554 17.60 12.47 20.36
N SER A 555 16.53 12.61 19.56
CA SER A 555 16.15 13.89 18.95
C SER A 555 15.64 14.90 19.98
N ASN A 556 14.84 14.46 20.97
CA ASN A 556 14.37 15.32 22.06
C ASN A 556 15.53 15.76 22.97
N ASP A 557 16.44 14.86 23.31
CA ASP A 557 17.64 15.18 24.11
C ASP A 557 18.54 16.23 23.41
N THR A 558 18.63 16.16 22.07
CA THR A 558 19.40 17.13 21.27
C THR A 558 18.74 18.52 21.24
N LEU A 559 17.42 18.58 21.21
CA LEU A 559 16.66 19.84 21.28
C LEU A 559 16.72 20.47 22.68
N GLU A 560 16.70 19.66 23.74
CA GLU A 560 16.87 20.14 25.11
C GLU A 560 18.29 20.66 25.38
N ALA A 561 19.32 20.00 24.84
CA ALA A 561 20.71 20.46 24.95
C ALA A 561 20.99 21.76 24.17
N GLY A 562 20.24 22.04 23.09
CA GLY A 562 20.38 23.26 22.28
C GLY A 562 19.71 24.51 22.88
N ASN A 563 18.78 24.34 23.83
CA ASN A 563 18.08 25.43 24.52
C ASN A 563 18.75 25.88 25.83
N GLY A 564 19.89 25.29 26.18
CA GLY A 564 20.73 25.76 27.28
C GLY A 564 21.43 27.06 26.92
N ILE A 565 20.79 28.20 27.21
CA ILE A 565 21.43 29.52 27.22
C ILE A 565 22.67 29.42 28.14
N PRO A 566 23.89 29.75 27.69
CA PRO A 566 25.04 29.79 28.57
C PRO A 566 24.86 30.97 29.54
N GLY A 567 24.43 30.66 30.75
CA GLY A 567 24.50 31.57 31.89
C GLY A 567 25.97 31.91 32.15
N GLY A 568 26.26 33.21 32.10
CA GLY A 568 27.61 33.74 32.07
C GLY A 568 28.49 33.38 33.27
N ARG A 569 29.79 33.42 33.00
CA ARG A 569 30.78 34.03 33.88
C ARG A 569 31.71 34.89 33.04
#